data_AF-A0A4R5KQC3-F1
#
_entry.id   AF-A0A4R5KQC3-F1
#
_cell.length_a   1.000
_cell.length_b   1.000
_cell.length_c   1.000
_cell.angle_alpha   90.00
_cell.angle_beta   90.00
_cell.angle_gamma   90.00
#
_symmetry.space_group_name_H-M   'P 1'
#
loop_
_entity.id
_entity.type
_entity.pdbx_description
1 polymer ?
#
loop_
_entity_poly.entity_id
_entity_poly.type
_entity_poly.pdbx_seq_one_letter_code
_entity_poly.pdbx_strand_id
1 'polypeptide(L)'
;MQEEQFLIRDRAYGVWHRPRSLSRYLGRRQANSLTMADLDSVLFVEYGYDNKLPLALVEVARDIGQEKPTGVIKELARMANLPAFVSLYTPSSQANPASPAWHDIEGLRVKRVWPRPEANWRSLTPSEWADALVQIRDWQLRKFASETAANDGQYSPL
;
A
#
# COMPACT_ATOMS: atom_id res chain seq x y z
N MET A 1 -21.70 -17.86 2.96
CA MET A 1 -21.35 -18.21 1.57
C MET A 1 -19.85 -18.44 1.55
N GLN A 2 -19.35 -19.56 1.06
CA GLN A 2 -17.91 -19.81 1.04
C GLN A 2 -17.35 -19.10 -0.19
N GLU A 3 -16.64 -17.99 0.02
CA GLU A 3 -16.22 -17.07 -1.04
C GLU A 3 -15.08 -17.64 -1.91
N GLU A 4 -14.35 -18.64 -1.41
CA GLU A 4 -13.23 -19.26 -2.13
C GLU A 4 -13.63 -20.67 -2.62
N GLN A 5 -14.00 -20.76 -3.91
CA GLN A 5 -14.47 -21.99 -4.55
C GLN A 5 -13.35 -22.84 -5.16
N PHE A 6 -12.15 -22.30 -5.33
CA PHE A 6 -11.03 -22.96 -5.99
C PHE A 6 -9.78 -22.90 -5.12
N LEU A 7 -9.18 -24.06 -4.85
CA LEU A 7 -7.95 -24.20 -4.05
C LEU A 7 -6.70 -23.65 -4.74
N ILE A 8 -6.79 -23.36 -6.04
CA ILE A 8 -5.68 -22.88 -6.86
C ILE A 8 -6.08 -21.52 -7.42
N ARG A 9 -5.26 -20.51 -7.12
CA ARG A 9 -5.43 -19.16 -7.66
C ARG A 9 -5.35 -19.18 -9.19
N ASP A 10 -6.43 -18.78 -9.85
CA ASP A 10 -6.43 -18.58 -11.30
C ASP A 10 -5.57 -17.35 -11.65
N ARG A 11 -4.62 -17.55 -12.57
CA ARG A 11 -3.69 -16.52 -13.05
C ARG A 11 -4.11 -15.94 -14.40
N ALA A 12 -5.24 -16.38 -14.97
CA ALA A 12 -5.69 -15.97 -16.29
C ALA A 12 -5.80 -14.45 -16.41
N TYR A 13 -6.42 -13.79 -15.42
CA TYR A 13 -6.50 -12.33 -15.41
C TYR A 13 -5.11 -11.68 -15.27
N GLY A 14 -4.28 -12.22 -14.38
CA GLY A 14 -2.89 -11.81 -14.15
C GLY A 14 -2.02 -11.78 -15.41
N VAL A 15 -2.26 -12.72 -16.32
CA VAL A 15 -1.61 -12.80 -17.64
C VAL A 15 -2.31 -11.93 -18.67
N TRP A 16 -3.65 -11.90 -18.64
CA TRP A 16 -4.47 -11.17 -19.61
C TRP A 16 -4.26 -9.65 -19.54
N HIS A 17 -4.15 -9.07 -18.36
CA HIS A 17 -4.05 -7.61 -18.19
C HIS A 17 -2.64 -7.03 -18.42
N ARG A 18 -1.64 -7.86 -18.78
CA ARG A 18 -0.27 -7.40 -19.07
C ARG A 18 -0.17 -6.77 -20.46
N PRO A 19 0.75 -5.81 -20.68
CA PRO A 19 0.89 -5.13 -21.98
C PRO A 19 1.07 -6.08 -23.17
N ARG A 20 1.78 -7.19 -23.01
CA ARG A 20 1.96 -8.22 -24.05
C ARG A 20 0.64 -8.83 -24.52
N SER A 21 -0.29 -9.07 -23.58
CA SER A 21 -1.61 -9.61 -23.88
C SER A 21 -2.55 -8.52 -24.42
N LEU A 22 -2.56 -7.33 -23.81
CA LEU A 22 -3.41 -6.21 -24.20
C LEU A 22 -3.09 -5.62 -25.58
N SER A 23 -1.82 -5.76 -26.02
CA SER A 23 -1.36 -5.28 -27.33
C SER A 23 -2.14 -5.86 -28.52
N ARG A 24 -2.79 -7.02 -28.33
CA ARG A 24 -3.66 -7.67 -29.33
C ARG A 24 -4.90 -6.83 -29.68
N TYR A 25 -5.30 -5.92 -28.79
CA TYR A 25 -6.53 -5.13 -28.90
C TYR A 25 -6.28 -3.63 -29.06
N LEU A 26 -5.27 -3.08 -28.37
CA LEU A 26 -5.07 -1.63 -28.26
C LEU A 26 -3.84 -1.12 -29.02
N GLY A 27 -3.07 -2.02 -29.64
CA GLY A 27 -1.75 -1.68 -30.17
C GLY A 27 -0.72 -1.43 -29.07
N ARG A 28 0.57 -1.58 -29.43
CA ARG A 28 1.66 -1.68 -28.45
C ARG A 28 1.88 -0.41 -27.61
N ARG A 29 1.66 0.77 -28.20
CA ARG A 29 1.86 2.06 -27.51
C ARG A 29 0.82 2.26 -26.40
N GLN A 30 -0.47 2.08 -26.70
CA GLN A 30 -1.54 2.22 -25.71
C GLN A 30 -1.51 1.09 -24.67
N ALA A 31 -1.21 -0.14 -25.07
CA ALA A 31 -1.08 -1.26 -24.14
C ALA A 31 0.03 -1.05 -23.10
N ASN A 32 1.15 -0.42 -23.47
CA ASN A 32 2.24 -0.09 -22.55
C ASN A 32 1.96 1.12 -21.65
N SER A 33 0.99 1.98 -21.98
CA SER A 33 0.59 3.09 -21.11
C SER A 33 -0.42 2.68 -20.03
N LEU A 34 -1.10 1.55 -20.21
CA LEU A 34 -2.02 1.00 -19.22
C LEU A 34 -1.22 0.40 -18.07
N THR A 35 -1.14 1.14 -16.97
CA THR A 35 -0.48 0.69 -15.75
C THR A 35 -1.54 0.28 -14.75
N MET A 36 -1.66 -1.01 -14.50
CA MET A 36 -2.59 -1.57 -13.52
C MET A 36 -1.82 -1.98 -12.26
N ALA A 37 -2.35 -1.61 -11.09
CA ALA A 37 -1.89 -2.14 -9.82
C ALA A 37 -2.63 -3.45 -9.56
N ASP A 38 -1.92 -4.59 -9.63
CA ASP A 38 -2.45 -5.86 -9.16
C ASP A 38 -2.15 -5.94 -7.65
N LEU A 39 -3.16 -5.67 -6.83
CA LEU A 39 -3.06 -5.79 -5.39
C LEU A 39 -3.24 -7.27 -5.03
N ASP A 40 -2.14 -8.02 -5.12
CA ASP A 40 -2.12 -9.47 -4.91
C ASP A 40 -2.65 -9.90 -3.52
N SER A 41 -2.49 -9.04 -2.52
CA SER A 41 -3.09 -9.19 -1.22
C SER A 41 -3.28 -7.84 -0.53
N VAL A 42 -4.44 -7.63 0.06
CA VAL A 42 -4.61 -6.67 1.15
C VAL A 42 -4.53 -7.48 2.43
N LEU A 43 -3.37 -7.42 3.10
CA LEU A 43 -3.11 -8.23 4.30
C LEU A 43 -4.08 -7.88 5.46
N PHE A 44 -4.72 -6.71 5.42
CA PHE A 44 -5.73 -6.30 6.39
C PHE A 44 -6.65 -5.20 5.83
N VAL A 45 -7.94 -5.52 5.64
CA VAL A 45 -9.03 -4.54 5.64
C VAL A 45 -9.81 -4.82 6.92
N GLU A 46 -9.79 -3.90 7.87
CA GLU A 46 -10.53 -4.08 9.12
C GLU A 46 -12.02 -3.95 8.83
N TYR A 47 -12.78 -5.04 8.94
CA TYR A 47 -14.23 -5.00 8.86
C TYR A 47 -14.78 -4.35 10.13
N GLY A 48 -15.56 -3.27 10.00
CA GLY A 48 -16.46 -2.80 11.07
C GLY A 48 -16.09 -1.51 11.80
N TYR A 49 -15.36 -0.57 11.18
CA TYR A 49 -15.20 0.77 11.77
C TYR A 49 -15.44 1.87 10.75
N ASP A 50 -16.64 2.46 10.78
CA ASP A 50 -17.07 3.58 9.93
C ASP A 50 -16.23 4.87 10.16
N ASN A 51 -15.37 4.88 11.19
CA ASN A 51 -14.61 6.05 11.66
C ASN A 51 -13.08 5.90 11.55
N LYS A 52 -12.56 4.85 10.88
CA LYS A 52 -11.11 4.67 10.69
C LYS A 52 -10.67 5.22 9.32
N LEU A 53 -9.72 6.15 9.35
CA LEU A 53 -9.14 6.73 8.13
C LEU A 53 -7.99 5.87 7.59
N PRO A 54 -7.88 5.70 6.25
CA PRO A 54 -6.73 5.07 5.64
C PRO A 54 -5.43 5.77 6.04
N LEU A 55 -4.47 5.02 6.60
CA LEU A 55 -3.26 5.59 7.18
C LEU A 55 -2.21 5.94 6.11
N ALA A 56 -1.85 4.97 5.28
CA ALA A 56 -0.83 5.08 4.24
C ALA A 56 -0.93 3.88 3.29
N LEU A 57 -0.39 4.04 2.08
CA LEU A 57 -0.06 2.93 1.21
C LEU A 57 1.38 2.47 1.49
N VAL A 58 1.60 1.21 1.84
CA VAL A 58 2.95 0.70 2.13
C VAL A 58 3.24 -0.49 1.24
N GLU A 59 4.21 -0.33 0.36
CA GLU A 59 4.76 -1.44 -0.43
C GLU A 59 5.79 -2.18 0.44
N VAL A 60 5.53 -3.44 0.76
CA VAL A 60 6.40 -4.24 1.65
C VAL A 60 7.12 -5.34 0.87
N ALA A 61 8.36 -5.64 1.25
CA ALA A 61 9.06 -6.86 0.82
C ALA A 61 10.16 -7.22 1.82
N ARG A 62 10.68 -8.45 1.76
CA ARG A 62 11.91 -8.80 2.48
C ARG A 62 13.08 -8.01 1.91
N ASP A 63 13.96 -7.49 2.75
CA ASP A 63 15.18 -6.81 2.33
C ASP A 63 16.23 -7.84 1.90
N ILE A 64 16.68 -7.72 0.66
CA ILE A 64 17.77 -8.46 0.03
C ILE A 64 18.77 -7.49 -0.63
N GLY A 65 18.77 -6.22 -0.23
CA GLY A 65 19.63 -5.16 -0.79
C GLY A 65 19.08 -4.52 -2.06
N GLN A 66 17.79 -4.70 -2.36
CA GLN A 66 17.14 -4.21 -3.56
C GLN A 66 16.54 -2.80 -3.41
N GLU A 67 16.37 -2.14 -4.55
CA GLU A 67 15.38 -1.08 -4.73
C GLU A 67 14.05 -1.71 -5.15
N LYS A 68 12.91 -1.05 -4.87
CA LYS A 68 11.59 -1.53 -5.29
C LYS A 68 10.94 -0.51 -6.23
N PRO A 69 10.36 -0.89 -7.38
CA PRO A 69 9.67 0.05 -8.25
C PRO A 69 8.45 0.67 -7.54
N THR A 70 8.39 2.00 -7.48
CA THR A 70 7.36 2.71 -6.68
C THR A 70 6.43 3.58 -7.54
N GLY A 71 6.56 3.54 -8.86
CA GLY A 71 5.84 4.47 -9.75
C GLY A 71 4.32 4.38 -9.61
N VAL A 72 3.80 3.16 -9.56
CA VAL A 72 2.35 2.90 -9.45
C VAL A 72 1.80 3.32 -8.09
N ILE A 73 2.43 2.86 -7.00
CA ILE A 73 1.99 3.20 -5.64
C ILE A 73 2.11 4.71 -5.38
N LYS A 74 3.12 5.37 -5.95
CA LYS A 74 3.29 6.83 -5.87
C LYS A 74 2.15 7.57 -6.57
N GLU A 75 1.80 7.19 -7.80
CA GLU A 75 0.70 7.86 -8.52
C GLU A 75 -0.64 7.58 -7.87
N LEU A 76 -0.89 6.35 -7.39
CA LEU A 76 -2.09 6.02 -6.63
C LEU A 76 -2.17 6.86 -5.34
N ALA A 77 -1.08 6.96 -4.58
CA ALA A 77 -1.00 7.78 -3.38
C ALA A 77 -1.26 9.26 -3.64
N ARG A 78 -0.73 9.78 -4.75
CA ARG A 78 -0.98 11.15 -5.20
C ARG A 78 -2.46 11.37 -5.51
N MET A 79 -3.10 10.46 -6.24
CA MET A 79 -4.51 10.56 -6.61
C MET A 79 -5.45 10.38 -5.42
N ALA A 80 -5.16 9.42 -4.54
CA ALA A 80 -5.92 9.16 -3.32
C ALA A 80 -5.64 10.18 -2.21
N ASN A 81 -4.69 11.09 -2.41
CA ASN A 81 -4.24 12.05 -1.41
C ASN A 81 -3.75 11.38 -0.11
N LEU A 82 -3.18 10.17 -0.19
CA LEU A 82 -2.64 9.40 0.93
C LEU A 82 -1.12 9.38 0.87
N PRO A 83 -0.40 9.26 2.00
CA PRO A 83 1.03 9.02 1.96
C PRO A 83 1.36 7.62 1.47
N ALA A 84 2.54 7.48 0.89
CA ALA A 84 3.08 6.19 0.50
C ALA A 84 4.54 5.98 0.88
N PHE A 85 4.84 4.74 1.25
CA PHE A 85 6.15 4.29 1.69
C PHE A 85 6.51 2.96 1.03
N VAL A 86 7.81 2.70 0.92
CA VAL A 86 8.35 1.35 0.78
C VAL A 86 8.96 0.96 2.11
N SER A 87 8.68 -0.25 2.57
CA SER A 87 9.29 -0.83 3.76
C SER A 87 9.88 -2.19 3.44
N LEU A 88 11.21 -2.30 3.53
CA LEU A 88 11.94 -3.53 3.30
C LEU A 88 12.38 -4.11 4.64
N TYR A 89 11.89 -5.30 5.00
CA TYR A 89 12.11 -5.86 6.33
C TYR A 89 13.19 -6.94 6.34
N THR A 90 13.99 -6.99 7.40
CA THR A 90 14.87 -8.11 7.68
C THR A 90 14.20 -9.03 8.72
N PRO A 91 14.03 -10.34 8.43
CA PRO A 91 13.43 -11.27 9.37
C PRO A 91 14.40 -11.58 10.53
N SER A 92 13.87 -11.64 11.73
CA SER A 92 14.57 -12.08 12.94
C SER A 92 14.72 -13.61 12.98
N SER A 93 15.74 -14.09 13.67
CA SER A 93 15.86 -15.50 14.01
C SER A 93 14.86 -15.95 15.08
N GLN A 94 14.22 -15.00 15.77
CA GLN A 94 13.20 -15.26 16.79
C GLN A 94 11.81 -15.36 16.17
N ALA A 95 10.92 -16.11 16.81
CA ALA A 95 9.52 -16.17 16.43
C ALA A 95 8.78 -14.91 16.87
N ASN A 96 7.79 -14.48 16.10
CA ASN A 96 6.94 -13.35 16.47
C ASN A 96 6.15 -13.68 17.75
N PRO A 97 6.21 -12.86 18.82
CA PRO A 97 5.56 -13.16 20.08
C PRO A 97 4.03 -13.30 20.01
N ALA A 98 3.40 -12.59 19.06
CA ALA A 98 1.95 -12.64 18.86
C ALA A 98 1.54 -13.76 17.90
N SER A 99 2.45 -14.27 17.07
CA SER A 99 2.20 -15.38 16.17
C SER A 99 3.45 -16.23 15.96
N PRO A 100 3.72 -17.21 16.87
CA PRO A 100 4.96 -17.98 16.86
C PRO A 100 5.22 -18.82 15.60
N ALA A 101 4.24 -18.95 14.72
CA ALA A 101 4.37 -19.61 13.42
C ALA A 101 5.20 -18.80 12.40
N TRP A 102 5.46 -17.52 12.68
CA TRP A 102 6.17 -16.60 11.79
C TRP A 102 7.42 -16.03 12.45
N HIS A 103 8.44 -15.73 11.65
CA HIS A 103 9.60 -14.97 12.13
C HIS A 103 9.18 -13.57 12.55
N ASP A 104 9.78 -13.06 13.62
CA ASP A 104 9.66 -11.64 13.96
C ASP A 104 10.48 -10.78 12.98
N ILE A 105 10.44 -9.46 13.13
CA ILE A 105 11.22 -8.52 12.31
C ILE A 105 12.34 -7.94 13.17
N GLU A 106 13.58 -7.98 12.68
CA GLU A 106 14.73 -7.39 13.38
C GLU A 106 15.00 -5.94 12.96
N GLY A 107 14.63 -5.57 11.73
CA GLY A 107 14.88 -4.23 11.21
C GLY A 107 14.10 -3.95 9.93
N LEU A 108 13.97 -2.66 9.64
CA LEU A 108 13.28 -2.17 8.45
C LEU A 108 14.12 -1.09 7.78
N ARG A 109 14.15 -1.13 6.45
CA ARG A 109 14.68 -0.07 5.61
C ARG A 109 13.50 0.59 4.91
N VAL A 110 13.22 1.82 5.31
CA VAL A 110 11.99 2.53 4.94
C VAL A 110 12.33 3.76 4.11
N LYS A 111 11.50 4.03 3.10
CA LYS A 111 11.60 5.23 2.27
C LYS A 111 10.22 5.76 1.94
N ARG A 112 9.99 7.04 2.22
CA ARG A 112 8.78 7.74 1.78
C ARG A 112 8.87 8.00 0.28
N VAL A 113 7.85 7.58 -0.44
CA VAL A 113 7.74 7.79 -1.90
C VAL A 113 6.73 8.87 -2.26
N TRP A 114 5.82 9.19 -1.33
CA TRP A 114 4.89 10.31 -1.44
C TRP A 114 4.33 10.71 -0.06
N PRO A 115 3.99 11.98 0.19
CA PRO A 115 4.43 13.18 -0.52
C PRO A 115 5.90 13.49 -0.23
N ARG A 116 6.53 14.36 -1.03
CA ARG A 116 7.95 14.77 -0.86
C ARG A 116 8.87 13.54 -0.69
N PRO A 117 9.11 12.79 -1.79
CA PRO A 117 9.88 11.56 -1.74
C PRO A 117 11.24 11.77 -1.08
N GLU A 118 11.63 10.85 -0.21
CA GLU A 118 12.95 10.90 0.42
C GLU A 118 14.03 10.53 -0.60
N ALA A 119 15.18 11.21 -0.53
CA ALA A 119 16.33 10.86 -1.36
C ALA A 119 16.95 9.54 -0.92
N ASN A 120 17.10 9.37 0.40
CA ASN A 120 17.80 8.26 1.03
C ASN A 120 16.84 7.34 1.80
N TRP A 121 17.28 6.11 2.00
CA TRP A 121 16.63 5.15 2.89
C TRP A 121 16.90 5.51 4.35
N ARG A 122 15.94 5.22 5.22
CA ARG A 122 16.10 5.22 6.67
C ARG A 122 16.15 3.78 7.16
N SER A 123 17.13 3.47 7.99
CA SER A 123 17.17 2.20 8.73
C SER A 123 16.48 2.43 10.07
N LEU A 124 15.46 1.63 10.36
CA LEU A 124 14.60 1.73 11.54
C LEU A 124 14.50 0.37 12.21
N THR A 125 14.40 0.37 13.53
CA THR A 125 13.91 -0.77 14.32
C THR A 125 12.39 -0.91 14.17
N PRO A 126 11.81 -2.08 14.49
CA PRO A 126 10.35 -2.24 14.52
C PRO A 126 9.62 -1.22 15.39
N SER A 127 10.18 -0.88 16.55
CA SER A 127 9.62 0.13 17.46
C SER A 127 9.61 1.52 16.83
N GLU A 128 10.72 1.95 16.22
CA GLU A 128 10.79 3.26 15.55
C GLU A 128 9.81 3.34 14.36
N TRP A 129 9.60 2.24 13.64
CA TRP A 129 8.59 2.21 12.59
C TRP A 129 7.16 2.27 13.14
N ALA A 130 6.87 1.55 14.23
CA ALA A 130 5.57 1.63 14.90
C ALA A 130 5.27 3.06 15.39
N ASP A 131 6.24 3.74 16.00
CA ASP A 131 6.11 5.14 16.42
C ASP A 131 5.88 6.08 15.22
N ALA A 132 6.57 5.84 14.10
CA ALA A 132 6.36 6.60 12.87
C ALA A 132 4.93 6.42 12.32
N LEU A 133 4.35 5.21 12.40
CA LEU A 133 2.96 4.96 11.98
C LEU A 133 1.96 5.76 12.81
N VAL A 134 2.19 5.92 14.13
CA VAL A 134 1.38 6.79 15.00
C VAL A 134 1.47 8.25 14.54
N GLN A 135 2.68 8.73 14.25
CA GLN A 135 2.87 10.11 13.76
C GLN A 135 2.20 10.34 12.40
N ILE A 136 2.25 9.35 11.50
CA ILE A 136 1.56 9.40 10.20
C ILE A 136 0.04 9.49 10.42
N ARG A 137 -0.51 8.76 11.39
CA ARG A 137 -1.94 8.77 11.72
C ARG A 137 -2.39 10.14 12.17
N ASP A 138 -1.66 10.73 13.11
CA ASP A 138 -2.00 12.04 13.65
C ASP A 138 -1.86 13.15 12.58
N TRP A 139 -0.96 12.95 11.61
CA TRP A 139 -0.89 13.81 10.43
C TRP A 139 -2.10 13.62 9.49
N GLN A 140 -2.52 12.38 9.18
CA GLN A 140 -3.71 12.12 8.37
C GLN A 140 -4.99 12.64 9.05
N LEU A 141 -5.14 12.44 10.36
CA LEU A 141 -6.26 12.97 11.12
C LEU A 141 -6.36 14.48 11.01
N ARG A 142 -5.24 15.20 11.18
CA ARG A 142 -5.21 16.67 11.01
C ARG A 142 -5.58 17.11 9.59
N LYS A 143 -5.21 16.31 8.60
CA LYS A 143 -5.50 16.58 7.19
C LYS A 143 -7.00 16.45 6.89
N PHE A 144 -7.63 15.36 7.33
CA PHE A 144 -9.01 15.04 6.98
C PHE A 144 -10.06 15.55 7.97
N ALA A 145 -9.71 15.85 9.23
CA ALA A 145 -10.65 16.36 10.24
C ALA A 145 -11.23 17.75 9.91
N SER A 146 -10.75 18.42 8.86
CA SER A 146 -11.18 19.75 8.43
C SER A 146 -11.61 19.82 6.96
N GLU A 147 -11.63 18.70 6.24
CA GLU A 147 -12.07 18.68 4.85
C GLU A 147 -13.61 18.72 4.80
N THR A 148 -14.15 19.84 4.31
CA THR A 148 -15.56 19.96 3.89
C THR A 148 -15.71 19.24 2.56
N ALA A 149 -16.74 18.41 2.41
CA ALA A 149 -17.00 17.78 1.12
C ALA A 149 -17.36 18.85 0.09
N ALA A 150 -16.94 18.65 -1.16
CA ALA A 150 -17.12 19.64 -2.22
C ALA A 150 -18.59 20.00 -2.50
N ASN A 151 -19.54 19.16 -2.05
CA ASN A 151 -20.97 19.33 -2.19
C ASN A 151 -21.69 19.71 -0.87
N ASP A 152 -20.97 19.94 0.23
CA ASP A 152 -21.60 20.30 1.53
C ASP A 152 -22.36 21.63 1.45
N GLY A 153 -21.98 22.53 0.55
CA GLY A 153 -22.71 23.78 0.29
C GLY A 153 -23.93 23.65 -0.63
N GLN A 154 -24.16 22.48 -1.25
CA GLN A 154 -25.25 22.27 -2.21
C GLN A 154 -26.54 21.76 -1.56
N TYR A 155 -26.47 21.28 -0.32
CA TYR A 155 -27.62 20.76 0.40
C TYR A 155 -27.72 21.44 1.76
N SER A 156 -28.70 22.33 1.94
CA SER A 156 -29.04 22.80 3.29
C SER A 156 -29.65 21.64 4.08
N PRO A 157 -29.24 21.44 5.34
CA PRO A 157 -29.92 20.48 6.20
C PRO A 157 -31.37 20.96 6.41
N LEU A 158 -32.31 20.02 6.30
CA LEU A 158 -33.70 20.18 6.75
C LEU A 158 -33.77 20.26 8.27
#